data_AF-A0A3M0E0I2-F1
#
_entry.id   AF-A0A3M0E0I2-F1
#
_cell.length_a   1.000
_cell.length_b   1.000
_cell.length_c   1.000
_cell.angle_alpha   90.00
_cell.angle_beta   90.00
_cell.angle_gamma   90.00
#
_symmetry.space_group_name_H-M   'P 1'
#
loop_
_entity.id
_entity.type
_entity.pdbx_description
1 polymer ?
#
loop_
_entity_poly.entity_id
_entity_poly.type
_entity_poly.pdbx_seq_one_letter_code
_entity_poly.pdbx_strand_id
1 'polypeptide(L)'
;MRVSGYQVDPLRLYDGPEFAEYCIAQSAYLPASRDRSACATCALGKLCDAGFQEQVSRVAAGLNPSLTECKTFDPASLEPERLLAGLDDAEAAFARAHIFVS
;
A
#
# COMPACT_ATOMS: atom_id res chain seq x y z
N MET A 1 -13.42 4.68 7.78
CA MET A 1 -12.49 5.77 7.38
C MET A 1 -12.88 6.25 5.99
N ARG A 2 -12.70 7.52 5.60
CA ARG A 2 -12.99 7.94 4.21
C ARG A 2 -11.86 8.75 3.59
N VAL A 3 -11.57 8.50 2.31
CA VAL A 3 -10.62 9.28 1.47
C VAL A 3 -11.34 9.71 0.21
N SER A 4 -11.26 11.01 -0.12
CA SER A 4 -12.00 11.60 -1.25
C SER A 4 -13.49 11.23 -1.27
N GLY A 5 -14.08 11.05 -0.08
CA GLY A 5 -15.47 10.67 0.07
C GLY A 5 -15.77 9.17 -0.06
N TYR A 6 -14.78 8.29 -0.23
CA TYR A 6 -14.96 6.83 -0.34
C TYR A 6 -14.53 6.08 0.92
N GLN A 7 -15.24 5.01 1.30
CA GLN A 7 -14.90 4.09 2.38
C GLN A 7 -13.60 3.34 2.07
N VAL A 8 -12.58 3.47 2.92
CA VAL A 8 -11.27 2.82 2.73
C VAL A 8 -10.83 1.96 3.92
N ASP A 9 -11.71 1.80 4.91
CA ASP A 9 -11.49 0.91 6.05
C ASP A 9 -11.33 -0.55 5.56
N PRO A 10 -10.19 -1.22 5.80
CA PRO A 10 -9.92 -2.57 5.34
C PRO A 10 -10.90 -3.62 5.89
N LEU A 11 -11.63 -3.31 6.97
CA LEU A 11 -12.66 -4.17 7.56
C LEU A 11 -14.05 -3.96 6.96
N ARG A 12 -14.16 -3.11 5.92
CA ARG A 12 -15.42 -2.79 5.24
C ARG A 12 -15.24 -2.87 3.73
N LEU A 13 -16.36 -3.05 3.02
CA LEU A 13 -16.34 -3.00 1.56
C LEU A 13 -16.00 -1.58 1.08
N TYR A 14 -15.04 -1.50 0.16
CA TYR A 14 -14.71 -0.28 -0.58
C TYR A 14 -15.88 0.11 -1.49
N ASP A 15 -16.21 1.41 -1.53
CA ASP A 15 -17.39 1.96 -2.23
C ASP A 15 -17.03 2.99 -3.32
N GLY A 16 -15.78 3.01 -3.78
CA GLY A 16 -15.27 3.98 -4.76
C GLY A 16 -15.01 3.41 -6.17
N PRO A 17 -14.36 4.18 -7.05
CA PRO A 17 -14.00 3.76 -8.40
C PRO A 17 -13.09 2.55 -8.40
N GLU A 18 -13.33 1.63 -9.33
CA GLU A 18 -12.54 0.40 -9.47
C GLU A 18 -11.15 0.70 -10.07
N PHE A 19 -10.13 0.04 -9.52
CA PHE A 19 -8.78 0.04 -10.06
C PHE A 19 -8.03 -1.24 -9.68
N ALA A 20 -6.90 -1.47 -10.35
CA ALA A 20 -6.05 -2.62 -10.08
C ALA A 20 -4.89 -2.26 -9.12
N GLU A 21 -4.70 -3.07 -8.09
CA GLU A 21 -3.57 -2.99 -7.15
C GLU A 21 -2.68 -4.22 -7.30
N TYR A 22 -1.36 -4.04 -7.35
CA TYR A 22 -0.45 -5.17 -7.42
C TYR A 22 -0.32 -5.85 -6.04
N CYS A 23 -0.72 -7.12 -5.96
CA CYS A 23 -0.59 -7.94 -4.76
C CYS A 23 0.67 -8.80 -4.85
N ILE A 24 1.68 -8.49 -4.02
CA ILE A 24 2.96 -9.21 -3.98
C ILE A 24 2.73 -10.72 -3.71
N ALA A 25 1.88 -11.06 -2.75
CA ALA A 25 1.62 -12.45 -2.37
C ALA A 25 1.03 -13.30 -3.50
N GLN A 26 0.26 -12.70 -4.40
CA GLN A 26 -0.32 -13.38 -5.57
C GLN A 26 0.48 -13.15 -6.85
N SER A 27 1.52 -12.31 -6.81
CA SER A 27 2.28 -11.85 -7.98
C SER A 27 1.39 -11.37 -9.13
N ALA A 28 0.25 -10.74 -8.80
CA ALA A 28 -0.80 -10.38 -9.75
C ALA A 28 -1.49 -9.08 -9.36
N TYR A 29 -2.09 -8.41 -10.35
CA TYR A 29 -2.97 -7.27 -10.15
C TYR A 29 -4.36 -7.73 -9.75
N LEU A 30 -4.88 -7.23 -8.63
CA LEU A 30 -6.18 -7.58 -8.07
C LEU A 30 -7.11 -6.36 -8.02
N PRO A 31 -8.43 -6.58 -8.04
CA PRO A 31 -9.42 -5.52 -7.81
C PRO A 31 -9.21 -4.78 -6.47
N ALA A 32 -9.45 -3.48 -6.48
CA ALA A 32 -9.43 -2.64 -5.27
C ALA A 32 -10.50 -3.06 -4.27
N SER A 33 -11.62 -3.62 -4.75
CA SER A 33 -12.77 -4.06 -3.96
C SER A 33 -12.58 -5.40 -3.23
N ARG A 34 -11.43 -6.06 -3.37
CA ARG A 34 -11.17 -7.36 -2.72
C ARG A 34 -11.23 -7.27 -1.19
N ASP A 35 -11.34 -8.41 -0.52
CA ASP A 35 -11.17 -8.46 0.93
C ASP A 35 -9.76 -8.01 1.34
N ARG A 36 -9.70 -6.97 2.17
CA ARG A 36 -8.47 -6.37 2.70
C ARG A 36 -8.34 -6.55 4.21
N SER A 37 -9.17 -7.37 4.84
CA SER A 37 -9.13 -7.63 6.28
C SER A 37 -7.77 -8.15 6.75
N ALA A 38 -7.06 -8.91 5.90
CA ALA A 38 -5.69 -9.34 6.16
C ALA A 38 -4.70 -8.16 6.31
N CYS A 39 -4.90 -7.04 5.62
CA CYS A 39 -4.06 -5.85 5.81
C CYS A 39 -4.24 -5.24 7.20
N ALA A 40 -5.44 -5.28 7.78
CA ALA A 40 -5.71 -4.73 9.11
C ALA A 40 -4.95 -5.45 10.24
N THR A 41 -4.56 -6.71 10.02
CA THR A 41 -3.89 -7.57 11.01
C THR A 41 -2.42 -7.84 10.70
N CYS A 42 -1.93 -7.37 9.55
CA CYS A 42 -0.54 -7.52 9.14
C CYS A 42 0.38 -6.60 9.96
N ALA A 43 1.60 -7.05 10.24
CA ALA A 43 2.63 -6.23 10.89
C ALA A 43 2.89 -4.91 10.14
N LEU A 44 2.81 -4.92 8.81
CA LEU A 44 2.94 -3.72 7.97
C LEU A 44 1.57 -3.14 7.55
N GLY A 45 0.51 -3.42 8.31
CA GLY A 45 -0.87 -3.03 7.98
C GLY A 45 -1.05 -1.54 7.75
N LYS A 46 -0.38 -0.71 8.56
CA LYS A 46 -0.41 0.75 8.40
C LYS A 46 0.12 1.23 7.04
N LEU A 47 1.10 0.51 6.46
CA LEU A 47 1.64 0.82 5.14
C LEU A 47 0.69 0.37 4.04
N CYS A 48 0.09 -0.82 4.17
CA CYS A 48 -0.95 -1.27 3.23
C CYS A 48 -2.12 -0.29 3.20
N ASP A 49 -2.55 0.20 4.36
CA ASP A 49 -3.65 1.14 4.46
C ASP A 49 -3.28 2.51 3.89
N ALA A 50 -2.11 3.06 4.24
CA ALA A 50 -1.65 4.32 3.67
C ALA A 50 -1.46 4.25 2.15
N GLY A 51 -0.90 3.15 1.65
CA GLY A 51 -0.73 2.89 0.22
C GLY A 51 -2.07 2.91 -0.51
N PHE A 52 -3.04 2.12 -0.04
CA PHE A 52 -4.37 2.06 -0.64
C PHE A 52 -5.09 3.42 -0.61
N GLN A 53 -5.00 4.15 0.49
CA GLN A 53 -5.58 5.50 0.60
C GLN A 53 -5.01 6.45 -0.46
N GLU A 54 -3.71 6.41 -0.71
CA GLU A 54 -3.07 7.21 -1.77
C GLU A 54 -3.56 6.80 -3.17
N GLN A 55 -3.73 5.51 -3.44
CA GLN A 55 -4.28 5.03 -4.71
C GLN A 55 -5.71 5.50 -4.93
N VAL A 56 -6.55 5.43 -3.89
CA VAL A 56 -7.93 5.95 -3.90
C VAL A 56 -7.94 7.46 -4.13
N SER A 57 -7.05 8.20 -3.47
CA SER A 57 -6.90 9.65 -3.68
C SER A 57 -6.57 9.99 -5.14
N ARG A 58 -5.63 9.23 -5.74
CA ARG A 58 -5.23 9.39 -7.15
C ARG A 58 -6.37 9.09 -8.12
N VAL A 59 -7.03 7.95 -7.97
CA VAL A 59 -8.12 7.57 -8.90
C VAL A 59 -9.31 8.53 -8.76
N ALA A 60 -9.61 9.01 -7.55
CA ALA A 60 -10.64 10.02 -7.33
C ALA A 60 -10.30 11.36 -8.02
N ALA A 61 -9.02 11.68 -8.19
CA ALA A 61 -8.54 12.85 -8.92
C ALA A 61 -8.39 12.61 -10.44
N GLY A 62 -8.77 11.43 -10.95
CA GLY A 62 -8.60 11.06 -12.37
C GLY A 62 -7.15 10.76 -12.75
N LEU A 63 -6.29 10.43 -11.78
CA LEU A 63 -4.89 10.10 -11.97
C LEU A 63 -4.66 8.59 -11.98
N ASN A 64 -3.52 8.15 -12.54
CA ASN A 64 -3.10 6.75 -12.48
C ASN A 64 -2.91 6.34 -10.99
N PRO A 65 -3.60 5.29 -10.50
CA PRO A 65 -3.51 4.81 -9.13
C PRO A 65 -2.20 4.08 -8.83
N SER A 66 -1.34 3.85 -9.81
CA SER A 66 -0.02 3.26 -9.58
C SER A 66 0.83 4.15 -8.68
N LEU A 67 1.42 3.55 -7.64
CA LEU A 67 2.30 4.24 -6.71
C LEU A 67 3.74 4.35 -7.25
N THR A 68 4.07 3.55 -8.27
CA THR A 68 5.43 3.39 -8.81
C THR A 68 5.52 3.67 -10.30
N GLU A 69 4.46 3.45 -11.07
CA GLU A 69 4.46 3.72 -12.51
C GLU A 69 4.62 5.23 -12.75
N CYS A 70 5.46 5.56 -13.72
CA CYS A 70 5.83 6.94 -14.05
C CYS A 70 6.52 7.72 -12.92
N LYS A 71 6.92 7.07 -11.81
CA LYS A 71 7.76 7.71 -10.79
C LYS A 71 9.23 7.38 -11.02
N THR A 72 10.05 8.43 -11.05
CA THR A 72 11.49 8.31 -10.88
C THR A 72 11.81 8.40 -9.41
N PHE A 73 12.34 7.32 -8.84
CA PHE A 73 12.83 7.31 -7.47
C PHE A 73 14.32 7.68 -7.49
N ASP A 74 14.73 8.58 -6.59
CA ASP A 74 16.15 8.82 -6.33
C ASP A 74 16.76 7.52 -5.79
N PRO A 75 17.86 6.99 -6.35
CA PRO A 75 18.52 5.80 -5.82
C PRO A 75 18.76 5.87 -4.30
N ALA A 76 19.12 7.04 -3.77
CA ALA A 76 19.34 7.22 -2.34
C ALA A 76 18.07 7.02 -1.49
N SER A 77 16.88 7.21 -2.09
CA SER A 77 15.59 6.96 -1.42
C SER A 77 15.22 5.48 -1.35
N LEU A 78 15.90 4.64 -2.14
CA LEU A 78 15.70 3.18 -2.18
C LEU A 78 16.67 2.42 -1.28
N GLU A 79 17.57 3.12 -0.59
CA GLU A 79 18.46 2.49 0.39
C GLU A 79 17.65 1.88 1.54
N PRO A 80 17.97 0.65 2.00
CA PRO A 80 17.19 -0.04 3.03
C PRO A 80 16.96 0.78 4.29
N GLU A 81 17.96 1.53 4.76
CA GLU A 81 17.85 2.38 5.94
C GLU A 81 16.81 3.50 5.75
N ARG A 82 16.67 4.00 4.51
CA ARG A 82 15.69 5.03 4.15
C ARG A 82 14.30 4.46 3.96
N LEU A 83 14.19 3.27 3.37
CA LEU A 83 12.92 2.56 3.23
C LEU A 83 12.31 2.17 4.58
N LEU A 84 13.17 1.94 5.58
CA LEU A 84 12.76 1.64 6.95
C LEU A 84 12.56 2.90 7.81
N ALA A 85 12.93 4.08 7.32
CA ALA A 85 12.85 5.33 8.07
C ALA A 85 11.39 5.75 8.25
N GLY A 86 10.80 5.43 9.40
CA GLY A 86 9.39 5.67 9.72
C GLY A 86 8.64 4.41 10.16
N LEU A 87 9.28 3.25 10.08
CA LEU A 87 8.81 2.04 10.72
C LEU A 87 9.24 2.04 12.19
N ASP A 88 8.42 1.47 13.06
CA ASP A 88 8.84 1.17 14.42
C ASP A 88 9.76 -0.07 14.45
N ASP A 89 10.33 -0.37 15.61
CA ASP A 89 11.31 -1.47 15.75
C ASP A 89 10.74 -2.83 15.33
N ALA A 90 9.45 -3.10 15.58
CA ALA A 90 8.83 -4.38 15.26
C ALA A 90 8.57 -4.52 13.75
N GLU A 91 8.08 -3.45 13.13
CA GLU A 91 7.86 -3.38 11.69
C GLU A 91 9.17 -3.41 10.90
N ALA A 92 10.19 -2.69 11.37
CA ALA A 92 11.50 -2.69 10.76
C ALA A 92 12.16 -4.07 10.88
N ALA A 93 12.04 -4.74 12.03
CA ALA A 93 12.50 -6.12 12.20
C ALA A 93 11.78 -7.07 11.25
N PHE A 94 10.45 -6.96 11.11
CA PHE A 94 9.67 -7.75 10.16
C PHE A 94 10.13 -7.52 8.72
N ALA A 95 10.26 -6.27 8.29
CA ALA A 95 10.69 -5.92 6.94
C ALA A 95 12.12 -6.43 6.64
N ARG A 96 13.05 -6.31 7.59
CA ARG A 96 14.40 -6.87 7.45
C ARG A 96 14.37 -8.40 7.32
N ALA A 97 13.54 -9.08 8.09
CA ALA A 97 13.48 -10.55 8.12
C ALA A 97 12.75 -11.18 6.92
N HIS A 98 11.98 -10.41 6.14
CA HIS A 98 11.11 -10.96 5.10
C HIS A 98 11.14 -10.23 3.75
N ILE A 99 11.63 -8.99 3.69
CA ILE A 99 11.66 -8.18 2.45
C ILE A 99 13.10 -7.96 1.98
N PHE A 100 14.01 -7.59 2.90
CA PHE A 100 15.42 -7.33 2.59
C PHE A 100 16.32 -8.57 2.74
N VAL A 101 15.75 -9.77 2.70
CA VAL A 101 16.53 -11.00 2.81
C VAL A 101 17.21 -11.25 1.47
N SER A 102 18.53 -11.08 1.46
CA SER A 102 19.43 -11.50 0.37
C SER A 102 19.49 -13.01 0.23
#